data_AF-A0A150XLM3-F1
#
_entry.id   AF-A0A150XLM3-F1
#
_cell.length_a   1.000
_cell.length_b   1.000
_cell.length_c   1.000
_cell.angle_alpha   90.00
_cell.angle_beta   90.00
_cell.angle_gamma   90.00
#
_symmetry.space_group_name_H-M   'P 1'
#
loop_
_entity.id
_entity.type
_entity.pdbx_description
1 polymer ?
#
loop_
_entity_poly.entity_id
_entity_poly.type
_entity_poly.pdbx_seq_one_letter_code
_entity_poly.pdbx_strand_id
1 'polypeptide(L)'
;MTGAGTDIHVESIKLQREIESHLSIKGSELSFEFQQSEGKTKLDLITISPRHNQSFLFQSVLGIDKLDALRKMLDYVKSYKDKYQSYTVQWIAKGEKELHTSYFRAGNMYDALDKLYYGRDINTITVFSIVLNPVA
;
A
#
# COMPACT_ATOMS: atom_id res chain seq x y z
N MET A 1 -31.25 8.59 17.36
CA MET A 1 -29.79 8.52 17.60
C MET A 1 -29.06 7.95 16.36
N THR A 2 -29.21 8.56 15.19
CA THR A 2 -28.75 8.02 13.89
C THR A 2 -27.70 8.90 13.17
N GLY A 3 -27.25 9.99 13.79
CA GLY A 3 -26.32 10.97 13.16
C GLY A 3 -24.86 10.53 13.13
N ALA A 4 -24.35 9.95 14.22
CA ALA A 4 -22.91 9.69 14.38
C ALA A 4 -22.33 8.70 13.34
N GLY A 5 -23.09 7.68 12.91
CA GLY A 5 -22.63 6.73 11.90
C GLY A 5 -22.53 7.33 10.49
N THR A 6 -23.45 8.25 10.17
CA THR A 6 -23.48 8.95 8.89
C THR A 6 -22.29 9.90 8.75
N ASP A 7 -21.95 10.63 9.81
CA ASP A 7 -20.81 11.55 9.83
C ASP A 7 -19.47 10.82 9.64
N ILE A 8 -19.30 9.65 10.28
CA ILE A 8 -18.09 8.82 10.13
C ILE A 8 -17.95 8.32 8.69
N HIS A 9 -19.05 7.92 8.06
CA HIS A 9 -19.04 7.45 6.68
C HIS A 9 -18.64 8.56 5.70
N VAL A 10 -19.23 9.75 5.85
CA VAL A 10 -18.91 10.93 5.04
C VAL A 10 -17.44 11.32 5.19
N GLU A 11 -16.94 11.36 6.43
CA GLU A 11 -15.54 11.71 6.68
C GLU A 11 -14.56 10.66 6.13
N SER A 12 -14.90 9.37 6.24
CA SER A 12 -14.09 8.30 5.66
C SER A 12 -13.93 8.47 4.14
N ILE A 13 -15.03 8.81 3.44
CA ILE A 13 -15.02 9.04 1.99
C ILE A 13 -14.13 10.23 1.63
N LYS A 14 -14.18 11.32 2.41
CA LYS A 14 -13.33 12.50 2.17
C LYS A 14 -11.85 12.15 2.27
N LEU A 15 -11.46 11.45 3.35
CA LEU A 15 -10.06 11.04 3.57
C LEU A 15 -9.56 10.09 2.47
N GLN A 16 -10.37 9.11 2.04
CA GLN A 16 -10.02 8.20 0.95
C GLN A 16 -9.77 8.95 -0.36
N ARG A 17 -10.62 9.92 -0.72
CA ARG A 17 -10.44 10.76 -1.91
C ARG A 17 -9.18 11.62 -1.83
N GLU A 18 -8.86 12.16 -0.65
CA GLU A 18 -7.64 12.95 -0.47
C GLU A 18 -6.38 12.08 -0.64
N ILE A 19 -6.41 10.85 -0.11
CA ILE A 19 -5.35 9.84 -0.30
C ILE A 19 -5.17 9.51 -1.78
N GLU A 20 -6.24 9.18 -2.50
CA GLU A 20 -6.21 8.90 -3.94
C GLU A 20 -5.61 10.06 -4.73
N SER A 21 -6.04 11.29 -4.41
CA SER A 21 -5.57 12.51 -5.07
C SER A 21 -4.07 12.72 -4.90
N HIS A 22 -3.51 12.44 -3.73
CA HIS A 22 -2.08 12.60 -3.49
C HIS A 22 -1.21 11.54 -4.19
N LEU A 23 -1.77 10.36 -4.45
CA LEU A 23 -1.07 9.30 -5.16
C LEU A 23 -1.15 9.45 -6.68
N SER A 24 -2.02 10.31 -7.19
CA SER A 24 -2.33 10.41 -8.63
C SER A 24 -2.79 9.08 -9.24
N ILE A 25 -3.39 8.21 -8.42
CA ILE A 25 -3.89 6.88 -8.81
C ILE A 25 -5.41 6.98 -9.01
N LYS A 26 -5.95 6.36 -10.06
CA LYS A 26 -7.40 6.31 -10.28
C LYS A 26 -8.02 5.29 -9.32
N GLY A 27 -9.20 5.57 -8.76
CA GLY A 27 -9.79 4.77 -7.67
C GLY A 27 -9.90 3.25 -7.90
N SER A 28 -9.97 2.76 -9.15
CA SER A 28 -9.97 1.31 -9.43
C SER A 28 -8.61 0.62 -9.25
N GLU A 29 -7.55 1.37 -9.06
CA GLU A 29 -6.16 0.91 -8.92
C GLU A 29 -5.67 0.96 -7.48
N LEU A 30 -6.56 1.30 -6.53
CA LEU A 30 -6.26 1.45 -5.10
C LEU A 30 -7.34 0.76 -4.27
N SER A 31 -6.94 -0.10 -3.33
CA SER A 31 -7.84 -0.77 -2.39
C SER A 31 -7.51 -0.40 -0.95
N PHE A 32 -8.55 -0.13 -0.16
CA PHE A 32 -8.46 0.16 1.27
C PHE A 32 -9.01 -1.04 2.04
N GLU A 33 -8.13 -1.87 2.61
CA GLU A 33 -8.51 -3.04 3.38
C GLU A 33 -8.41 -2.75 4.88
N PHE A 34 -9.54 -2.84 5.58
CA PHE A 34 -9.61 -2.62 7.02
C PHE A 34 -9.73 -3.95 7.76
N GLN A 35 -8.89 -4.15 8.76
CA GLN A 35 -8.93 -5.32 9.63
C GLN A 35 -8.98 -4.86 11.08
N GLN A 36 -9.94 -5.37 11.86
CA GLN A 36 -10.01 -5.09 13.30
C GLN A 36 -9.35 -6.21 14.08
N SER A 37 -8.42 -5.85 14.97
CA SER A 37 -7.79 -6.79 15.90
C SER A 37 -7.38 -6.06 17.17
N GLU A 38 -7.60 -6.68 18.33
CA GLU A 38 -7.18 -6.18 19.65
C GLU A 38 -7.60 -4.71 19.93
N GLY A 39 -8.82 -4.33 19.51
CA GLY A 39 -9.34 -2.97 19.71
C GLY A 39 -8.63 -1.90 18.87
N LYS A 40 -7.84 -2.30 17.87
CA LYS A 40 -7.23 -1.42 16.87
C LYS A 40 -7.77 -1.74 15.48
N THR A 41 -7.70 -0.77 14.59
CA THR A 41 -8.00 -0.92 13.17
C THR A 41 -6.72 -0.84 12.36
N LYS A 42 -6.34 -1.93 11.71
CA LYS A 42 -5.32 -1.94 10.66
C LYS A 42 -5.95 -1.48 9.36
N LEU A 43 -5.28 -0.59 8.66
CA LEU A 43 -5.57 -0.23 7.27
C LEU A 43 -4.37 -0.63 6.41
N ASP A 44 -4.61 -1.56 5.49
CA ASP A 44 -3.71 -1.88 4.39
C ASP A 44 -4.15 -1.12 3.15
N LEU A 45 -3.28 -0.24 2.64
CA LEU A 45 -3.47 0.42 1.37
C LEU A 45 -2.74 -0.38 0.29
N ILE A 46 -3.47 -0.84 -0.72
CA ILE A 46 -2.98 -1.78 -1.72
C ILE A 46 -3.10 -1.13 -3.10
N THR A 47 -2.03 -1.15 -3.88
CA THR A 47 -2.06 -0.72 -5.28
C THR A 47 -2.26 -1.93 -6.18
N ILE A 48 -3.04 -1.75 -7.24
CA ILE A 48 -3.35 -2.79 -8.22
C ILE A 48 -2.77 -2.33 -9.55
N SER A 49 -1.91 -3.16 -10.16
CA SER A 49 -1.42 -2.96 -11.52
C SER A 49 -2.39 -3.62 -12.51
N PRO A 50 -3.20 -2.85 -13.27
CA PRO A 50 -4.16 -3.42 -14.21
C PRO A 50 -3.48 -4.18 -15.34
N ARG A 51 -2.24 -3.80 -15.67
CA ARG A 51 -1.47 -4.40 -16.76
C ARG A 51 -1.07 -5.86 -16.47
N HIS A 52 -0.76 -6.17 -15.22
CA HIS A 52 -0.21 -7.48 -14.84
C HIS A 52 -1.15 -8.28 -13.93
N ASN A 53 -2.32 -7.72 -13.59
CA ASN A 53 -3.25 -8.30 -12.62
C ASN A 53 -2.57 -8.66 -11.29
N GLN A 54 -1.61 -7.82 -10.87
CA GLN A 54 -0.86 -7.98 -9.62
C GLN A 54 -1.22 -6.84 -8.68
N SER A 55 -1.42 -7.17 -7.41
CA SER A 55 -1.59 -6.20 -6.33
C SER A 55 -0.36 -6.17 -5.43
N PHE A 56 -0.05 -5.02 -4.85
CA PHE A 56 1.06 -4.88 -3.91
C PHE A 56 0.65 -4.01 -2.74
N LEU A 57 1.23 -4.27 -1.57
CA LEU A 57 1.05 -3.39 -0.45
C LEU A 57 1.74 -2.06 -0.73
N PHE A 58 0.99 -0.98 -0.65
CA PHE A 58 1.55 0.36 -0.64
C PHE A 58 2.05 0.70 0.76
N GLN A 59 1.19 0.55 1.78
CA GLN A 59 1.53 0.79 3.18
C GLN A 59 0.48 0.18 4.12
N SER A 60 0.92 -0.31 5.28
CA SER A 60 0.04 -0.63 6.42
C SER A 60 0.13 0.45 7.49
N VAL A 61 -0.99 0.78 8.13
CA VAL A 61 -1.03 1.64 9.32
C VAL A 61 -1.97 1.05 10.38
N LEU A 62 -1.68 1.32 11.65
CA LEU A 62 -2.51 0.95 12.79
C LEU A 62 -3.14 2.21 13.40
N GLY A 63 -4.47 2.26 13.39
CA GLY A 63 -5.27 3.26 14.07
C GLY A 63 -6.01 2.70 15.28
N ILE A 64 -6.44 3.58 16.18
CA ILE A 64 -7.39 3.22 17.24
C ILE A 64 -8.77 2.88 16.67
N ASP A 65 -9.16 3.54 15.58
CA ASP A 65 -10.38 3.30 14.84
C ASP A 65 -10.14 3.52 13.32
N LYS A 66 -11.21 3.41 12.53
CA LYS A 66 -11.17 3.60 11.07
C LYS A 66 -10.70 5.01 10.66
N LEU A 67 -11.15 6.05 11.35
CA LEU A 67 -10.82 7.44 11.00
C LEU A 67 -9.37 7.76 11.36
N ASP A 68 -8.90 7.29 12.51
CA ASP A 68 -7.51 7.42 12.91
C ASP A 68 -6.57 6.69 11.94
N ALA A 69 -6.93 5.47 11.53
CA ALA A 69 -6.16 4.73 10.53
C ALA A 69 -6.08 5.49 9.19
N LEU A 70 -7.20 6.05 8.72
CA LEU A 70 -7.24 6.85 7.49
C LEU A 70 -6.39 8.13 7.60
N ARG A 71 -6.47 8.86 8.72
CA ARG A 71 -5.67 10.07 8.95
C ARG A 71 -4.17 9.76 8.93
N LYS A 72 -3.76 8.69 9.62
CA LYS A 72 -2.36 8.22 9.59
C LYS A 72 -1.89 7.81 8.19
N MET A 73 -2.77 7.18 7.41
CA MET A 73 -2.46 6.84 6.02
C MET A 73 -2.29 8.09 5.16
N LEU A 74 -3.17 9.10 5.33
CA LEU A 74 -3.05 10.38 4.64
C LEU A 74 -1.73 11.10 4.99
N ASP A 75 -1.34 11.12 6.26
CA ASP A 75 -0.08 11.72 6.70
C ASP A 75 1.14 11.00 6.09
N TYR A 76 1.08 9.67 5.99
CA TYR A 76 2.07 8.88 5.27
C TYR A 76 2.13 9.30 3.80
N VAL A 77 0.99 9.28 3.10
CA VAL A 77 0.89 9.59 1.67
C VAL A 77 1.34 11.03 1.34
N LYS A 78 1.20 11.97 2.27
CA LYS A 78 1.70 13.35 2.11
C LYS A 78 3.23 13.47 2.19
N SER A 79 3.92 12.56 2.87
CA SER A 79 5.35 12.69 3.18
C SER A 79 6.23 11.51 2.74
N TYR A 80 5.66 10.45 2.16
CA TYR A 80 6.41 9.21 1.91
C TYR A 80 7.55 9.37 0.89
N LYS A 81 7.44 10.31 -0.07
CA LYS A 81 8.47 10.52 -1.10
C LYS A 81 9.78 11.05 -0.51
N ASP A 82 9.70 11.80 0.59
CA ASP A 82 10.85 12.41 1.26
C ASP A 82 11.42 11.50 2.35
N LYS A 83 10.57 10.69 2.98
CA LYS A 83 10.95 9.82 4.11
C LYS A 83 11.49 8.45 3.69
N TYR A 84 11.07 7.94 2.54
CA TYR A 84 11.36 6.57 2.12
C TYR A 84 12.16 6.53 0.83
N GLN A 85 13.12 5.60 0.82
CA GLN A 85 13.95 5.34 -0.34
C GLN A 85 13.14 4.58 -1.41
N SER A 86 13.55 4.71 -2.66
CA SER A 86 12.95 4.00 -3.79
C SER A 86 13.77 2.75 -4.10
N TYR A 87 13.10 1.61 -4.25
CA TYR A 87 13.71 0.33 -4.61
C TYR A 87 13.11 -0.17 -5.92
N THR A 88 13.97 -0.66 -6.81
CA THR A 88 13.59 -1.40 -8.02
C THR A 88 13.78 -2.88 -7.75
N VAL A 89 12.73 -3.67 -7.93
CA VAL A 89 12.74 -5.12 -7.69
C VAL A 89 12.39 -5.84 -8.99
N GLN A 90 13.25 -6.77 -9.40
CA GLN A 90 13.00 -7.64 -10.54
C GLN A 90 12.67 -9.05 -10.07
N TRP A 91 11.55 -9.59 -10.54
CA TRP A 91 11.00 -10.83 -10.01
C TRP A 91 10.17 -11.59 -11.06
N ILE A 92 9.94 -12.89 -10.84
CA ILE A 92 9.08 -13.75 -11.67
C ILE A 92 8.13 -14.51 -10.74
N ALA A 93 6.85 -14.60 -11.11
CA ALA A 93 5.91 -15.48 -10.43
C ALA A 93 6.17 -16.95 -10.79
N LYS A 94 6.02 -17.87 -9.84
CA LYS A 94 6.26 -19.30 -10.05
C LYS A 94 5.38 -19.83 -11.18
N GLY A 95 6.02 -20.44 -12.18
CA GLY A 95 5.34 -20.99 -13.36
C GLY A 95 5.20 -19.99 -14.51
N GLU A 96 5.51 -18.72 -14.30
CA GLU A 96 5.62 -17.72 -15.36
C GLU A 96 7.04 -17.67 -15.94
N LYS A 97 7.15 -17.08 -17.13
CA LYS A 97 8.45 -16.83 -17.82
C LYS A 97 8.75 -15.35 -17.98
N GLU A 98 7.80 -14.47 -17.64
CA GLU A 98 7.93 -13.03 -17.81
C GLU A 98 8.64 -12.43 -16.59
N LEU A 99 9.72 -11.67 -16.85
CA LEU A 99 10.40 -10.87 -15.83
C LEU A 99 9.63 -9.59 -15.55
N HIS A 100 9.11 -9.48 -14.34
CA HIS A 100 8.43 -8.27 -13.85
C HIS A 100 9.44 -7.31 -13.22
N THR A 101 9.20 -6.02 -13.40
CA THR A 101 9.93 -4.95 -12.71
C THR A 101 8.94 -4.09 -11.94
N SER A 102 9.12 -4.03 -10.62
CA SER A 102 8.24 -3.28 -9.71
C SER A 102 9.04 -2.27 -8.89
N TYR A 103 8.40 -1.16 -8.54
CA TYR A 103 9.02 -0.07 -7.80
C TYR A 103 8.33 0.10 -6.45
N PHE A 104 9.11 0.12 -5.37
CA PHE A 104 8.60 0.25 -4.01
C PHE A 104 9.26 1.40 -3.29
N ARG A 105 8.48 2.20 -2.56
CA ARG A 105 9.01 3.13 -1.56
C ARG A 105 9.01 2.43 -0.21
N ALA A 106 10.18 2.31 0.42
CA ALA A 106 10.35 1.50 1.64
C ALA A 106 11.50 2.01 2.51
N GLY A 107 11.54 1.62 3.79
CA GLY A 107 12.60 2.05 4.72
C GLY A 107 13.92 1.32 4.45
N ASN A 108 13.82 0.04 4.09
CA ASN A 108 14.95 -0.83 3.76
C ASN A 108 14.52 -1.89 2.72
N MET A 109 15.44 -2.78 2.34
CA MET A 109 15.16 -3.84 1.35
C MET A 109 14.16 -4.89 1.82
N TYR A 110 14.11 -5.19 3.12
CA TYR A 110 13.15 -6.15 3.68
C TYR A 110 11.73 -5.58 3.62
N ASP A 111 11.55 -4.31 3.98
CA ASP A 111 10.26 -3.62 3.84
C ASP A 111 9.77 -3.62 2.37
N ALA A 112 10.68 -3.51 1.40
CA ALA A 112 10.32 -3.59 -0.02
C ALA A 112 9.85 -5.01 -0.41
N LEU A 113 10.49 -6.05 0.15
CA LEU A 113 10.08 -7.43 -0.06
C LEU A 113 8.73 -7.73 0.62
N ASP A 114 8.51 -7.26 1.84
CA ASP A 114 7.22 -7.42 2.53
C ASP A 114 6.07 -6.85 1.69
N LYS A 115 6.32 -5.72 1.00
CA LYS A 115 5.35 -5.13 0.09
C LYS A 115 5.10 -5.97 -1.17
N LEU A 116 6.15 -6.58 -1.71
CA LEU A 116 6.07 -7.48 -2.86
C LEU A 116 5.27 -8.76 -2.52
N TYR A 117 5.58 -9.37 -1.37
CA TYR A 117 4.97 -10.64 -0.94
C TYR A 117 3.60 -10.48 -0.28
N TYR A 118 3.08 -9.27 -0.16
CA TYR A 118 1.79 -9.04 0.50
C TYR A 118 0.68 -9.92 -0.10
N GLY A 119 0.02 -10.70 0.76
CA GLY A 119 -1.04 -11.63 0.37
C GLY A 119 -0.57 -12.87 -0.41
N ARG A 120 0.74 -13.13 -0.46
CA ARG A 120 1.34 -14.24 -1.21
C ARG A 120 2.24 -15.09 -0.32
N ASP A 121 2.40 -16.36 -0.69
CA ASP A 121 3.42 -17.23 -0.10
C ASP A 121 4.79 -16.91 -0.70
N ILE A 122 5.83 -16.86 0.13
CA ILE A 122 7.19 -16.48 -0.29
C ILE A 122 7.75 -17.39 -1.39
N ASN A 123 7.31 -18.65 -1.45
CA ASN A 123 7.74 -19.63 -2.46
C ASN A 123 7.04 -19.44 -3.82
N THR A 124 6.17 -18.45 -3.95
CA THR A 124 5.44 -18.16 -5.21
C THR A 124 6.14 -17.13 -6.08
N ILE A 125 7.18 -16.45 -5.59
CA ILE A 125 7.93 -15.43 -6.34
C ILE A 125 9.43 -15.72 -6.23
N THR A 126 10.12 -15.67 -7.36
CA THR A 126 11.59 -15.66 -7.41
C THR A 126 12.05 -14.23 -7.63
N VAL A 127 12.80 -13.67 -6.69
CA VAL A 127 13.42 -12.33 -6.81
C VAL A 127 14.83 -12.47 -7.38
N PHE A 128 15.11 -11.73 -8.45
CA PHE A 128 16.41 -11.73 -9.14
C PHE A 128 17.31 -10.59 -8.66
N SER A 129 16.73 -9.42 -8.40
CA SER A 129 17.49 -8.24 -7.98
C SER A 129 16.64 -7.30 -7.15
N ILE A 130 17.31 -6.60 -6.22
CA ILE A 130 16.76 -5.49 -5.44
C ILE A 130 17.81 -4.39 -5.49
N VAL A 131 17.44 -3.25 -6.06
CA VAL A 131 18.35 -2.11 -6.24
C VAL A 131 17.77 -0.90 -5.54
N LEU A 132 18.55 -0.29 -4.65
CA LEU A 132 18.26 1.02 -4.10
C LEU A 132 18.50 2.07 -5.19
N ASN A 133 17.45 2.82 -5.55
CA ASN A 133 17.52 3.88 -6.54
C ASN A 133 18.17 5.12 -5.90
N PRO A 134 19.26 5.66 -6.47
CA PRO A 134 19.90 6.86 -5.95
C PRO A 134 18.94 8.05 -6.00
N VAL A 135 18.97 8.87 -4.95
CA VAL A 135 18.31 10.17 -4.92
C VAL A 135 19.29 11.18 -5.52
N ALA A 136 18.89 11.86 -6.59
CA ALA A 136 19.65 12.96 -7.19
C ALA A 136 19.57 14.22 -6.32
#